data_AF-A0A2G9R734-F1
#
_entry.id   AF-A0A2G9R734-F1
#
_cell.length_a   1.000
_cell.length_b   1.000
_cell.length_c   1.000
_cell.angle_alpha   90.00
_cell.angle_beta   90.00
_cell.angle_gamma   90.00
#
_symmetry.space_group_name_H-M   'P 1'
#
loop_
_entity.id
_entity.type
_entity.pdbx_description
1 polymer ?
#
loop_
_entity_poly.entity_id
_entity_poly.type
_entity_poly.pdbx_seq_one_letter_code
_entity_poly.pdbx_strand_id
1 'polypeptide(L)'
;YKFLVTLLDSRHQNVCYFACGVLTNLTSERIGRILLKEEGTITRLVECLRDFGPSDWQLATVVCKALWNFNEDVNEAETVIGNEETNTLLDLLASFLDEQITEHCCWNVDLLEYQRTYWEVEFKPVAIKLLDKIHHHHSYLEPLPEPF
;
A
#
# COMPACT_ATOMS: atom_id res chain seq x y z
N TYR A 1 4.88 15.47 -11.87
CA TYR A 1 4.58 14.50 -10.80
C TYR A 1 3.88 15.14 -9.60
N LYS A 2 4.25 16.36 -9.17
CA LYS A 2 3.52 17.15 -8.16
C LYS A 2 2.00 17.15 -8.29
N PHE A 3 1.47 17.29 -9.51
CA PHE A 3 0.03 17.23 -9.75
C PHE A 3 -0.60 15.90 -9.32
N LEU A 4 0.02 14.75 -9.60
CA LEU A 4 -0.48 13.43 -9.19
C LEU A 4 -0.47 13.27 -7.66
N VAL A 5 0.57 13.77 -7.00
CA VAL A 5 0.66 13.77 -5.53
C VAL A 5 -0.42 14.68 -4.92
N THR A 6 -0.71 15.82 -5.54
CA THR A 6 -1.82 16.70 -5.12
C THR A 6 -3.19 16.06 -5.33
N LEU A 7 -3.36 15.21 -6.36
CA LEU A 7 -4.61 14.49 -6.57
C LEU A 7 -4.89 13.45 -5.47
N LEU A 8 -3.85 12.90 -4.83
CA LEU A 8 -4.01 12.01 -3.67
C LEU A 8 -4.56 12.75 -2.44
N ASP A 9 -4.37 14.07 -2.36
CA ASP A 9 -4.94 14.92 -1.29
C ASP A 9 -6.42 15.25 -1.53
N SER A 10 -7.00 14.75 -2.64
CA SER A 10 -8.43 14.90 -2.87
C SER A 10 -9.22 14.04 -1.90
N ARG A 11 -10.32 14.57 -1.35
CA ARG A 11 -11.30 13.78 -0.57
C ARG A 11 -12.21 12.91 -1.45
N HIS A 12 -11.83 12.70 -2.71
CA HIS A 12 -12.65 12.01 -3.71
C HIS A 12 -12.02 10.68 -4.09
N GLN A 13 -12.62 9.59 -3.62
CA GLN A 13 -12.21 8.21 -3.85
C GLN A 13 -11.88 7.90 -5.33
N ASN A 14 -12.73 8.33 -6.28
CA ASN A 14 -12.48 8.12 -7.71
C ASN A 14 -11.22 8.84 -8.22
N VAL A 15 -10.93 10.04 -7.69
CA VAL A 15 -9.75 10.81 -8.08
C VAL A 15 -8.49 10.13 -7.54
N CYS A 16 -8.53 9.67 -6.28
CA CYS A 16 -7.47 8.85 -5.70
C CYS A 16 -7.25 7.56 -6.50
N TYR A 17 -8.32 6.87 -6.91
CA TYR A 17 -8.23 5.65 -7.72
C TYR A 17 -7.50 5.86 -9.05
N PHE A 18 -7.90 6.86 -9.83
CA PHE A 18 -7.21 7.15 -11.10
C PHE A 18 -5.78 7.61 -10.89
N ALA A 19 -5.52 8.44 -9.87
CA ALA A 19 -4.18 8.90 -9.54
C ALA A 19 -3.28 7.73 -9.13
N CYS A 20 -3.74 6.84 -8.24
CA CYS A 20 -3.04 5.63 -7.83
C CYS A 20 -2.79 4.70 -9.01
N GLY A 21 -3.75 4.50 -9.91
CA GLY A 21 -3.55 3.68 -11.11
C GLY A 21 -2.43 4.21 -12.01
N VAL A 22 -2.39 5.53 -12.22
CA VAL A 22 -1.30 6.18 -12.96
C VAL A 22 0.02 6.04 -12.22
N LEU A 23 0.05 6.21 -10.90
CA LEU A 23 1.24 6.03 -10.08
C LEU A 23 1.76 4.59 -10.11
N THR A 24 0.90 3.58 -10.07
CA THR A 24 1.31 2.16 -10.22
C THR A 24 2.01 1.92 -11.55
N ASN A 25 1.49 2.50 -12.64
CA ASN A 25 2.14 2.39 -13.94
C ASN A 25 3.49 3.11 -13.96
N LEU A 26 3.56 4.34 -13.45
CA LEU A 26 4.81 5.11 -13.42
C LEU A 26 5.88 4.48 -12.53
N THR A 27 5.48 3.85 -11.43
CA THR A 27 6.38 3.17 -10.48
C THR A 27 6.85 1.81 -10.96
N SER A 28 6.28 1.27 -12.04
CA SER A 28 6.79 0.06 -12.70
C SER A 28 8.17 0.29 -13.35
N GLU A 29 8.52 1.54 -13.67
CA GLU A 29 9.82 1.90 -14.22
C GLU A 29 10.73 2.55 -13.17
N ARG A 30 12.02 2.17 -13.19
CA ARG A 30 13.05 2.67 -12.26
C ARG A 30 13.14 4.19 -12.17
N ILE A 31 13.05 4.88 -13.32
CA ILE A 31 13.13 6.34 -13.38
C ILE A 31 11.91 6.98 -12.69
N GLY A 32 10.72 6.40 -12.89
CA GLY A 32 9.50 6.86 -12.24
C GLY A 32 9.54 6.67 -10.72
N ARG A 33 10.13 5.56 -10.25
CA ARG A 33 10.36 5.32 -8.80
C ARG A 33 11.23 6.39 -8.15
N ILE A 34 12.38 6.69 -8.74
CA ILE A 34 13.33 7.69 -8.20
C ILE A 34 12.64 9.04 -8.08
N LEU A 35 11.95 9.47 -9.14
CA LEU A 35 11.34 10.79 -9.22
C LEU A 35 10.15 10.98 -8.28
N LEU A 36 9.42 9.90 -7.96
CA LEU A 36 8.29 9.94 -7.05
C LEU A 36 8.71 9.82 -5.57
N LYS A 37 9.88 9.27 -5.29
CA LYS A 37 10.43 9.16 -3.92
C LYS A 37 10.72 10.53 -3.31
N GLU A 38 11.22 11.48 -4.12
CA GLU A 38 11.58 12.84 -3.67
C GLU A 38 10.36 13.71 -3.33
N GLU A 39 9.16 13.31 -3.74
CA GLU A 39 7.93 14.14 -3.64
C GLU A 39 6.99 13.70 -2.50
N GLY A 40 7.45 12.86 -1.57
CA GLY A 40 6.62 12.38 -0.44
C GLY A 40 5.45 11.48 -0.87
N THR A 41 5.51 10.92 -2.08
CA THR A 41 4.46 10.08 -2.66
C THR A 41 4.14 8.86 -1.80
N ILE A 42 5.15 8.28 -1.15
CA ILE A 42 5.01 7.09 -0.29
C ILE A 42 4.11 7.41 0.91
N THR A 43 4.39 8.50 1.62
CA THR A 43 3.59 8.96 2.76
C THR A 43 2.13 9.17 2.35
N ARG A 44 1.89 9.80 1.18
CA ARG A 44 0.53 10.00 0.66
C ARG A 44 -0.19 8.73 0.24
N LEU A 45 0.53 7.73 -0.28
CA LEU A 45 -0.05 6.41 -0.56
C LEU A 45 -0.47 5.70 0.73
N VAL A 46 0.35 5.78 1.78
CA VAL A 46 0.02 5.20 3.09
C VAL A 46 -1.19 5.90 3.72
N GLU A 47 -1.28 7.23 3.64
CA GLU A 47 -2.46 7.99 4.07
C GLU A 47 -3.72 7.60 3.28
N CYS A 48 -3.62 7.50 1.96
CA CYS A 48 -4.72 7.06 1.10
C CYS A 48 -5.21 5.65 1.47
N LEU A 49 -4.28 4.73 1.76
CA LEU A 49 -4.62 3.39 2.23
C LEU A 49 -5.35 3.42 3.58
N ARG A 50 -4.91 4.27 4.50
CA ARG A 50 -5.54 4.45 5.81
C ARG A 50 -6.96 5.01 5.69
N ASP A 51 -7.16 6.02 4.86
CA ASP A 51 -8.42 6.76 4.77
C ASP A 51 -9.50 5.98 4.01
N PHE A 52 -9.12 5.25 2.97
CA PHE A 52 -10.07 4.61 2.07
C PHE A 52 -10.06 3.08 2.11
N GLY A 53 -9.05 2.46 2.71
CA GLY A 53 -8.81 1.01 2.63
C GLY A 53 -10.03 0.13 2.89
N PRO A 54 -10.67 0.24 4.07
CA PRO A 54 -11.83 -0.59 4.39
C PRO A 54 -13.07 -0.27 3.55
N SER A 55 -13.18 0.97 3.06
CA SER A 55 -14.34 1.41 2.26
C SER A 55 -14.20 1.11 0.77
N ASP A 56 -12.96 0.92 0.29
CA ASP A 56 -12.63 0.71 -1.12
C ASP A 56 -11.45 -0.25 -1.30
N TRP A 57 -11.76 -1.54 -1.39
CA TRP A 57 -10.77 -2.58 -1.65
C TRP A 57 -10.11 -2.47 -3.03
N GLN A 58 -10.74 -1.84 -4.01
CA GLN A 58 -10.14 -1.63 -5.33
C GLN A 58 -9.01 -0.61 -5.23
N LEU A 59 -9.28 0.54 -4.61
CA LEU A 59 -8.27 1.55 -4.32
C LEU A 59 -7.16 1.00 -3.44
N ALA A 60 -7.51 0.30 -2.36
CA ALA A 60 -6.53 -0.33 -1.47
C ALA A 60 -5.59 -1.27 -2.24
N THR A 61 -6.14 -2.07 -3.17
CA THR A 61 -5.36 -2.98 -4.02
C THR A 61 -4.38 -2.22 -4.91
N VAL A 62 -4.83 -1.16 -5.56
CA VAL A 62 -3.97 -0.35 -6.45
C VAL A 62 -2.86 0.35 -5.66
N VAL A 63 -3.18 0.88 -4.47
CA VAL A 63 -2.21 1.50 -3.56
C VAL A 63 -1.16 0.49 -3.11
N CYS A 64 -1.55 -0.72 -2.69
CA CYS A 64 -0.61 -1.77 -2.32
C CYS A 64 0.30 -2.18 -3.49
N LYS A 65 -0.22 -2.24 -4.73
CA LYS A 65 0.60 -2.47 -5.93
C LYS A 65 1.62 -1.36 -6.17
N ALA A 66 1.23 -0.09 -6.00
CA ALA A 66 2.17 1.03 -6.12
C ALA A 66 3.28 0.95 -5.05
N LEU A 67 2.91 0.67 -3.79
CA LEU A 67 3.86 0.52 -2.68
C LEU A 67 4.81 -0.68 -2.89
N TRP A 68 4.31 -1.79 -3.43
CA TRP A 68 5.13 -2.92 -3.85
C TRP A 68 6.19 -2.50 -4.86
N ASN A 69 5.78 -1.78 -5.92
CA ASN A 69 6.69 -1.34 -6.97
C ASN A 69 7.82 -0.45 -6.42
N PHE A 70 7.51 0.44 -5.47
CA PHE A 70 8.55 1.22 -4.80
C PHE A 70 9.60 0.37 -4.08
N ASN A 71 9.21 -0.82 -3.61
CA ASN A 71 10.07 -1.77 -2.90
C ASN A 71 10.76 -2.79 -3.83
N GLU A 72 10.53 -2.74 -5.15
CA GLU A 72 11.04 -3.73 -6.10
C GLU A 72 12.54 -3.53 -6.43
N ASP A 73 13.00 -2.29 -6.47
CA ASP A 73 14.28 -1.89 -7.07
C ASP A 73 15.41 -1.66 -6.07
N VAL A 74 15.19 -2.11 -4.84
CA VAL A 74 16.05 -1.79 -3.72
C VAL A 74 17.15 -2.84 -3.61
N ASN A 75 18.41 -2.40 -3.63
CA ASN A 75 19.49 -3.19 -3.04
C ASN A 75 19.14 -3.41 -1.55
N GLU A 76 19.27 -4.65 -1.07
CA GLU A 76 18.83 -5.17 0.24
C GLU A 76 19.17 -4.32 1.49
N ALA A 77 19.98 -3.26 1.37
CA ALA A 77 20.47 -2.41 2.45
C ALA A 77 19.69 -1.11 2.72
N GLU A 78 18.79 -0.62 1.83
CA GLU A 78 18.09 0.66 2.04
C GLU A 78 16.57 0.52 1.99
N THR A 79 15.83 0.68 3.09
CA THR A 79 14.36 0.74 2.97
C THR A 79 13.94 1.99 2.15
N VAL A 80 13.21 1.79 1.04
CA VAL A 80 12.68 2.93 0.24
C VAL A 80 11.56 3.65 0.98
N ILE A 81 10.80 2.91 1.79
CA ILE A 81 9.77 3.42 2.67
C ILE A 81 10.45 3.82 3.99
N GLY A 82 10.15 5.01 4.50
CA GLY A 82 10.64 5.44 5.81
C GLY A 82 10.18 4.51 6.93
N ASN A 83 10.90 4.49 8.06
CA ASN A 83 10.56 3.58 9.16
C ASN A 83 9.16 3.82 9.73
N GLU A 84 8.72 5.08 9.79
CA GLU A 84 7.38 5.46 10.29
C GLU A 84 6.28 5.00 9.33
N GLU A 85 6.45 5.26 8.03
CA GLU A 85 5.52 4.80 7.00
C GLU A 85 5.48 3.28 6.92
N THR A 86 6.62 2.61 7.12
CA THR A 86 6.68 1.15 7.12
C THR A 86 5.91 0.56 8.29
N ASN A 87 6.14 1.05 9.52
CA ASN A 87 5.39 0.59 10.69
C ASN A 87 3.88 0.83 10.52
N THR A 88 3.51 2.02 10.04
CA THR A 88 2.10 2.33 9.73
C THR A 88 1.52 1.35 8.71
N LEU A 89 2.26 1.08 7.64
CA LEU A 89 1.83 0.18 6.58
C LEU A 89 1.67 -1.25 7.09
N LEU A 90 2.57 -1.73 7.95
CA LEU A 90 2.46 -3.04 8.59
C LEU A 90 1.20 -3.14 9.46
N ASP A 91 0.93 -2.12 10.28
CA ASP A 91 -0.27 -2.07 11.13
C ASP A 91 -1.56 -2.07 10.29
N LEU A 92 -1.59 -1.28 9.20
CA LEU A 92 -2.72 -1.23 8.28
C LEU A 92 -2.94 -2.57 7.57
N LEU A 93 -1.87 -3.18 7.04
CA LEU A 93 -1.96 -4.47 6.36
C LEU A 93 -2.43 -5.57 7.31
N ALA A 94 -1.92 -5.60 8.54
CA ALA A 94 -2.37 -6.55 9.56
C ALA A 94 -3.86 -6.37 9.86
N SER A 95 -4.32 -5.12 10.03
CA SER A 95 -5.74 -4.83 10.25
C SER A 95 -6.61 -5.19 9.04
N PHE A 96 -6.15 -4.95 7.82
CA PHE A 96 -6.93 -5.15 6.60
C PHE A 96 -6.97 -6.62 6.16
N LEU A 97 -6.02 -7.43 6.63
CA LEU A 97 -6.00 -8.88 6.39
C LEU A 97 -6.86 -9.66 7.40
N ASP A 98 -7.36 -9.01 8.45
CA ASP A 98 -8.37 -9.59 9.36
C ASP A 98 -9.72 -9.64 8.64
N GLU A 99 -10.27 -10.84 8.50
CA GLU A 99 -11.54 -11.08 7.79
C GLU A 99 -12.73 -10.32 8.41
N GLN A 100 -12.67 -10.04 9.71
CA GLN A 100 -13.71 -9.29 10.44
C GLN A 100 -13.88 -7.87 9.91
N ILE A 101 -12.88 -7.31 9.22
CA ILE A 101 -12.98 -5.96 8.69
C ILE A 101 -14.03 -5.86 7.58
N THR A 102 -14.19 -6.91 6.76
CA THR A 102 -15.14 -6.93 5.64
C THR A 102 -16.60 -6.93 6.08
N GLU A 103 -16.87 -7.40 7.31
CA GLU A 103 -18.21 -7.48 7.88
C GLU A 103 -18.77 -6.12 8.30
N HIS A 104 -17.89 -5.13 8.52
CA HIS A 104 -18.26 -3.81 9.05
C HIS A 104 -18.34 -2.72 7.95
N CYS A 105 -18.04 -3.05 6.69
CA CYS A 105 -17.83 -2.06 5.64
C CYS A 105 -19.09 -1.63 4.89
N CYS A 106 -20.18 -2.39 4.93
CA CYS A 106 -21.39 -2.05 4.18
C CYS A 106 -22.69 -2.54 4.83
N TRP A 107 -23.76 -1.75 4.69
CA TRP A 107 -25.11 -2.08 5.15
C TRP A 107 -25.95 -2.79 4.08
N ASN A 108 -25.46 -2.85 2.85
CA ASN A 108 -26.10 -3.53 1.73
C ASN A 108 -25.45 -4.91 1.55
N VAL A 109 -26.24 -5.97 1.74
CA VAL A 109 -25.77 -7.36 1.73
C VAL A 109 -25.14 -7.77 0.39
N ASP A 110 -25.74 -7.38 -0.74
CA ASP A 110 -25.22 -7.71 -2.07
C ASP A 110 -23.89 -6.99 -2.36
N LEU A 111 -23.78 -5.74 -1.90
CA LEU A 111 -22.54 -4.98 -2.02
C LEU A 111 -21.45 -5.52 -1.08
N LEU A 112 -21.84 -6.01 0.11
CA LEU A 112 -20.93 -6.62 1.07
C LEU A 112 -20.37 -7.95 0.55
N GLU A 113 -21.17 -8.79 -0.09
CA GLU A 113 -20.70 -10.04 -0.71
C GLU A 113 -19.73 -9.75 -1.87
N TYR A 114 -20.04 -8.75 -2.71
CA TYR A 114 -19.12 -8.29 -3.75
C TYR A 114 -17.80 -7.76 -3.17
N GLN A 115 -17.87 -6.90 -2.15
CA GLN A 115 -16.69 -6.35 -1.49
C GLN A 115 -15.85 -7.44 -0.81
N ARG A 116 -16.48 -8.42 -0.15
CA ARG A 116 -15.80 -9.56 0.46
C ARG A 116 -15.09 -10.41 -0.59
N THR A 117 -15.79 -10.72 -1.69
CA THR A 117 -15.21 -11.49 -2.80
C THR A 117 -14.02 -10.77 -3.41
N TYR A 118 -14.15 -9.46 -3.65
CA TYR A 118 -13.06 -8.65 -4.18
C TYR A 118 -11.88 -8.57 -3.21
N TRP A 119 -12.16 -8.38 -1.92
CA TRP A 119 -11.15 -8.39 -0.87
C TRP A 119 -10.36 -9.70 -0.87
N GLU A 120 -11.05 -10.84 -0.94
CA GLU A 120 -10.43 -12.16 -0.90
C GLU A 120 -9.61 -12.48 -2.15
N VAL A 121 -10.14 -12.16 -3.34
CA VAL A 121 -9.55 -12.56 -4.63
C VAL A 121 -8.48 -11.59 -5.12
N GLU A 122 -8.65 -10.29 -4.87
CA GLU A 122 -7.78 -9.25 -5.45
C GLU A 122 -6.89 -8.58 -4.40
N PHE A 123 -7.48 -8.08 -3.30
CA PHE A 123 -6.73 -7.31 -2.31
C PHE A 123 -5.80 -8.19 -1.46
N LYS A 124 -6.36 -9.22 -0.81
CA LYS A 124 -5.66 -10.12 0.11
C LYS A 124 -4.35 -10.69 -0.46
N PRO A 125 -4.31 -11.26 -1.69
CA PRO A 125 -3.04 -11.79 -2.22
C PRO A 125 -1.99 -10.71 -2.48
N VAL A 126 -2.39 -9.49 -2.83
CA VAL A 126 -1.47 -8.36 -3.03
C VAL A 126 -0.94 -7.86 -1.70
N ALA A 127 -1.83 -7.71 -0.71
CA ALA A 127 -1.49 -7.28 0.65
C ALA A 127 -0.53 -8.27 1.34
N ILE A 128 -0.79 -9.58 1.25
CA ILE A 128 0.10 -10.62 1.80
C ILE A 128 1.48 -10.56 1.15
N LYS A 129 1.53 -10.47 -0.18
CA LYS A 129 2.83 -10.34 -0.87
C LYS A 129 3.57 -9.13 -0.32
N LEU A 130 2.96 -7.95 -0.34
CA LEU A 130 3.56 -6.71 0.15
C LEU A 130 4.08 -6.84 1.59
N LEU A 131 3.27 -7.43 2.47
CA LEU A 131 3.65 -7.72 3.85
C LEU A 131 4.91 -8.60 3.92
N ASP A 132 4.93 -9.72 3.20
CA ASP A 132 6.07 -10.62 3.15
C ASP A 132 7.33 -9.90 2.66
N LYS A 133 7.22 -9.10 1.61
CA LYS A 133 8.35 -8.36 1.04
C LYS A 133 8.93 -7.34 2.03
N ILE A 134 8.07 -6.61 2.73
CA ILE A 134 8.49 -5.66 3.76
C ILE A 134 9.16 -6.40 4.93
N HIS A 135 8.57 -7.49 5.42
CA HIS A 135 9.15 -8.28 6.49
C HIS A 135 10.51 -8.89 6.12
N HIS A 136 10.66 -9.41 4.91
CA HIS A 136 11.95 -9.93 4.44
C HIS A 136 13.01 -8.82 4.45
N HIS A 137 12.70 -7.62 3.96
CA HIS A 137 13.66 -6.51 4.04
C HIS A 137 13.96 -6.08 5.48
N HIS A 138 12.99 -6.16 6.40
CA HIS A 138 13.20 -5.82 7.81
C HIS A 138 14.02 -6.86 8.58
N SER A 139 13.83 -8.15 8.32
CA SER A 139 14.58 -9.22 9.02
C SER A 139 16.04 -9.30 8.61
N TYR A 140 16.41 -8.82 7.40
CA TYR A 140 17.82 -8.64 7.02
C TYR A 140 18.50 -7.45 7.71
N LEU A 141 17.73 -6.48 8.22
CA LEU A 141 18.24 -5.26 8.86
C LEU A 141 18.35 -5.37 10.38
N GLU A 142 17.86 -6.45 11.00
CA GLU A 142 18.11 -6.71 12.42
C GLU A 142 19.60 -7.07 12.63
N PRO A 143 20.34 -6.31 13.47
CA PRO A 143 21.70 -6.68 13.83
C PRO A 143 21.69 -8.05 14.52
N LEU A 144 22.50 -8.98 14.04
CA LEU A 144 22.74 -10.25 14.75
C LEU A 144 23.16 -9.93 16.19
N PRO A 145 22.58 -10.59 17.21
CA PRO A 145 23.00 -10.39 18.59
C PRO A 145 24.50 -10.67 18.70
N GLU A 146 25.25 -9.73 19.26
CA GLU A 146 26.69 -9.87 19.45
C GLU A 146 26.96 -11.15 20.26
N PRO A 147 27.88 -12.02 19.80
CA PRO A 147 28.21 -13.22 20.55
C PRO A 147 28.85 -12.82 21.90
N PHE A 148 28.24 -13.28 22.99
CA PHE A 148 28.77 -13.18 24.35
C PHE A 148 30.09 -13.94 24.52
#